data_AF-U5S575-F1
#
_entry.id   AF-U5S575-F1
#
_cell.length_a   1.000
_cell.length_b   1.000
_cell.length_c   1.000
_cell.angle_alpha   90.00
_cell.angle_beta   90.00
_cell.angle_gamma   90.00
#
_symmetry.space_group_name_H-M   'P 1'
#
loop_
_entity.id
_entity.type
_entity.pdbx_description
1 polymer ?
#
loop_
_entity_poly.entity_id
_entity_poly.type
_entity_poly.pdbx_seq_one_letter_code
_entity_poly.pdbx_strand_id
1 'polypeptide(L)'
;IKAATAWDYNKLQAHRHLIGDAAYHVSQMKGVMVLKALEGYIKELGYTALRGVVTPQAAGVAGGIGELGRNGLVINKNFGARIHMPDPILTDLPLVADEPVDIGVEDFCKICRKCADT
;
A
#
# COMPACT_ATOMS: atom_id res chain seq x y z
N ILE A 1 3.26 2.38 -11.62
CA ILE A 1 3.82 1.26 -10.82
C ILE A 1 3.54 1.47 -9.34
N LYS A 2 3.13 0.42 -8.63
CA LYS A 2 2.77 0.46 -7.20
C LYS A 2 3.59 -0.60 -6.46
N ALA A 3 3.88 -0.38 -5.17
CA ALA A 3 4.51 -1.38 -4.31
C ALA A 3 3.92 -1.29 -2.89
N ALA A 4 3.82 -2.42 -2.21
CA ALA A 4 3.35 -2.48 -0.83
C ALA A 4 4.33 -3.25 0.06
N THR A 5 4.52 -2.79 1.30
CA THR A 5 5.35 -3.47 2.31
C THR A 5 4.51 -3.80 3.53
N ALA A 6 4.53 -5.06 3.97
CA ALA A 6 3.82 -5.44 5.18
C ALA A 6 4.56 -4.92 6.43
N TRP A 7 3.82 -4.47 7.45
CA TRP A 7 4.42 -4.11 8.74
C TRP A 7 4.85 -5.38 9.48
N ASP A 8 5.64 -5.29 10.55
CA ASP A 8 5.93 -6.47 11.38
C ASP A 8 4.74 -6.79 12.28
N TYR A 9 4.15 -8.00 12.17
CA TYR A 9 2.95 -8.38 12.92
C TYR A 9 3.18 -8.38 14.44
N ASN A 10 4.32 -8.90 14.88
CA ASN A 10 4.62 -9.07 16.29
C ASN A 10 4.90 -7.72 16.95
N LYS A 11 5.65 -6.85 16.27
CA LYS A 11 5.93 -5.50 16.79
C LYS A 11 4.67 -4.63 16.80
N LEU A 12 3.78 -4.79 15.83
CA LEU A 12 2.53 -4.02 15.79
C LEU A 12 1.58 -4.34 16.95
N GLN A 13 1.67 -5.54 17.56
CA GLN A 13 0.86 -5.87 18.74
C GLN A 13 1.14 -4.90 19.91
N ALA A 14 2.35 -4.34 19.97
CA ALA A 14 2.71 -3.25 20.89
C ALA A 14 2.19 -1.89 20.37
N HIS A 15 0.93 -1.83 19.96
CA HIS A 15 0.28 -0.61 19.48
C HIS A 15 0.38 0.49 20.55
N ARG A 16 0.52 1.76 20.13
CA ARG A 16 0.70 2.93 21.03
C ARG A 16 1.98 2.91 21.88
N HIS A 17 2.95 2.08 21.50
CA HIS A 17 4.32 2.13 22.02
C HIS A 17 5.31 2.38 20.89
N LEU A 18 6.51 2.87 21.25
CA LEU A 18 7.62 3.11 20.32
C LEU A 18 7.98 1.88 19.47
N ILE A 19 7.78 0.67 20.01
CA ILE A 19 8.03 -0.59 19.29
C ILE A 19 7.03 -0.77 18.14
N GLY A 20 5.75 -0.44 18.36
CA GLY A 20 4.72 -0.46 17.31
C GLY A 20 4.98 0.60 16.25
N ASP A 21 5.34 1.82 16.66
CA ASP A 21 5.68 2.91 15.74
C ASP A 21 6.92 2.58 14.90
N ALA A 22 7.90 1.88 15.47
CA ALA A 22 9.06 1.40 14.74
C ALA A 22 8.67 0.39 13.64
N ALA A 23 7.66 -0.46 13.87
CA ALA A 23 7.18 -1.40 12.85
C ALA A 23 6.62 -0.68 11.62
N TYR A 24 5.88 0.41 11.85
CA TYR A 24 5.37 1.31 10.82
C TYR A 24 6.53 1.99 10.05
N HIS A 25 7.41 2.71 10.74
CA HIS A 25 8.48 3.48 10.09
C HIS A 25 9.46 2.60 9.31
N VAL A 26 9.85 1.44 9.84
CA VAL A 26 10.78 0.54 9.16
C VAL A 26 10.18 -0.01 7.86
N SER A 27 8.90 -0.39 7.88
CA SER A 27 8.24 -0.90 6.67
C SER A 27 7.98 0.21 5.64
N GLN A 28 7.69 1.43 6.09
CA GLN A 28 7.58 2.60 5.23
C GLN A 28 8.91 2.92 4.53
N MET A 29 10.00 3.01 5.29
CA MET A 29 11.34 3.27 4.73
C MET A 29 11.74 2.22 3.69
N LYS A 30 11.48 0.93 3.95
CA LYS A 30 11.72 -0.14 2.98
C LYS A 30 11.01 0.11 1.65
N GLY A 31 9.72 0.45 1.70
CA GLY A 31 8.94 0.72 0.48
C GLY A 31 9.47 1.93 -0.29
N VAL A 32 9.84 3.00 0.43
CA VAL A 32 10.40 4.21 -0.20
C VAL A 32 11.74 3.94 -0.87
N MET A 33 12.63 3.17 -0.23
CA MET A 33 13.94 2.82 -0.81
C MET A 33 13.80 2.02 -2.10
N VAL A 34 12.92 1.00 -2.10
CA VAL A 34 12.66 0.17 -3.29
C VAL A 34 12.11 1.02 -4.44
N LEU A 35 11.07 1.84 -4.18
CA LEU A 35 10.51 2.69 -5.22
C LEU A 35 11.49 3.76 -5.69
N LYS A 36 12.38 4.27 -4.83
CA LYS A 36 13.37 5.26 -5.25
C LYS A 36 14.40 4.67 -6.20
N ALA A 37 14.89 3.46 -5.91
CA ALA A 37 15.78 2.73 -6.81
C ALA A 37 15.09 2.45 -8.16
N LEU A 38 13.84 2.00 -8.11
CA LEU A 38 13.05 1.72 -9.32
C LEU A 38 12.77 2.98 -10.15
N GLU A 39 12.49 4.11 -9.51
CA GLU A 39 12.32 5.41 -10.17
C GLU A 39 13.59 5.81 -10.95
N GLY A 40 14.77 5.62 -10.35
CA GLY A 40 16.05 5.88 -11.01
C GLY A 40 16.24 4.99 -12.24
N TYR A 41 15.97 3.69 -12.09
CA TYR A 41 16.08 2.73 -13.17
C TYR A 41 15.14 3.05 -14.36
N ILE A 42 13.89 3.43 -14.10
CA ILE A 42 12.94 3.82 -15.16
C ILE A 42 13.44 5.06 -15.92
N LYS A 43 14.04 6.02 -15.21
CA LYS A 43 14.64 7.21 -15.82
C LYS A 43 15.85 6.87 -16.68
N GLU A 44 16.70 5.93 -16.24
CA GLU A 44 17.84 5.43 -17.02
C GLU A 44 17.39 4.72 -18.31
N LEU A 45 16.22 4.06 -18.28
CA LEU A 45 15.60 3.49 -19.48
C LEU A 45 15.06 4.55 -20.46
N GLY A 46 15.09 5.84 -20.11
CA GLY A 46 14.62 6.95 -20.95
C GLY A 46 13.15 7.30 -20.77
N TYR A 47 12.47 6.76 -19.75
CA TYR A 47 11.06 7.01 -19.46
C TYR A 47 10.88 8.02 -18.33
N THR A 48 9.75 8.73 -18.37
CA THR A 48 9.34 9.66 -17.31
C THR A 48 8.97 8.87 -16.05
N ALA A 49 9.40 9.32 -14.87
CA ALA A 49 8.96 8.74 -13.59
C ALA A 49 8.68 9.86 -12.56
N LEU A 50 7.41 10.00 -12.18
CA LEU A 50 6.92 11.00 -11.22
C LEU A 50 6.38 10.31 -9.96
N ARG A 51 6.60 10.93 -8.80
CA ARG A 51 6.09 10.48 -7.49
C ARG A 51 5.35 11.62 -6.80
N GLY A 52 4.41 11.29 -5.92
CA GLY A 52 3.62 12.27 -5.16
C GLY A 52 2.50 12.96 -5.96
N VAL A 53 2.20 12.47 -7.16
CA VAL A 53 1.17 13.03 -8.06
C VAL A 53 -0.10 12.16 -8.17
N VAL A 54 -0.09 10.97 -7.56
CA VAL A 54 -1.21 10.01 -7.58
C VAL A 54 -1.51 9.57 -6.16
N THR A 55 -2.80 9.51 -5.81
CA THR A 55 -3.27 8.98 -4.53
C THR A 55 -2.95 7.49 -4.40
N PRO A 56 -2.15 7.05 -3.40
CA PRO A 56 -1.71 5.66 -3.27
C PRO A 56 -2.85 4.65 -3.14
N GLN A 57 -3.91 4.98 -2.39
CA GLN A 57 -5.05 4.10 -2.15
C GLN A 57 -5.80 3.81 -3.46
N ALA A 58 -6.11 4.85 -4.22
CA ALA A 58 -6.80 4.71 -5.51
C ALA A 58 -5.96 3.88 -6.50
N ALA A 59 -4.66 4.15 -6.56
CA ALA A 59 -3.75 3.36 -7.39
C ALA A 59 -3.62 1.90 -6.93
N GLY A 60 -3.65 1.65 -5.62
CA GLY A 60 -3.58 0.31 -5.05
C GLY A 60 -4.82 -0.53 -5.37
N VAL A 61 -6.01 0.06 -5.24
CA VAL A 61 -7.29 -0.61 -5.59
C VAL A 61 -7.35 -0.89 -7.10
N ALA A 62 -7.08 0.13 -7.92
CA ALA A 62 -7.05 -0.02 -9.39
C ALA A 62 -5.97 -1.00 -9.88
N GLY A 63 -4.94 -1.25 -9.06
CA GLY A 63 -3.84 -2.16 -9.34
C GLY A 63 -3.92 -3.51 -8.67
N GLY A 64 -5.07 -3.90 -8.13
CA GLY A 64 -5.25 -5.23 -7.55
C GLY A 64 -4.48 -5.51 -6.27
N ILE A 65 -3.96 -4.49 -5.56
CA ILE A 65 -3.29 -4.69 -4.26
C ILE A 65 -4.27 -5.20 -3.20
N GLY A 66 -5.52 -4.75 -3.30
CA GLY A 66 -6.59 -5.08 -2.35
C GLY A 66 -7.78 -4.16 -2.53
N GLU A 67 -8.71 -4.24 -1.58
CA GLU A 67 -9.95 -3.46 -1.59
C GLU A 67 -9.96 -2.40 -0.50
N LEU A 68 -10.74 -1.33 -0.67
CA LEU A 68 -10.85 -0.27 0.33
C LEU A 68 -11.74 -0.72 1.50
N GLY A 69 -11.19 -0.70 2.72
CA GLY A 69 -11.94 -1.00 3.94
C GLY A 69 -12.63 0.22 4.56
N ARG A 70 -13.56 -0.03 5.49
CA ARG A 70 -14.27 1.03 6.26
C ARG A 70 -13.33 1.99 6.99
N ASN A 71 -12.16 1.51 7.42
CA ASN A 71 -11.14 2.30 8.08
C ASN A 71 -10.35 3.22 7.13
N GLY A 72 -10.70 3.27 5.84
CA GLY A 72 -10.02 4.09 4.83
C GLY A 72 -8.67 3.52 4.38
N LEU A 73 -8.33 2.30 4.79
CA LEU A 73 -7.09 1.62 4.40
C LEU A 73 -7.40 0.54 3.37
N VAL A 74 -6.43 0.25 2.50
CA VAL A 74 -6.52 -0.88 1.57
C VAL A 74 -6.25 -2.18 2.32
N ILE A 75 -7.16 -3.13 2.19
CA ILE A 75 -7.10 -4.46 2.80
C ILE A 75 -6.54 -5.43 1.78
N ASN A 76 -5.36 -5.97 2.07
CA ASN A 76 -4.74 -7.00 1.25
C ASN A 76 -5.15 -8.41 1.71
N LYS A 77 -5.28 -9.34 0.76
CA LYS A 77 -5.65 -10.74 1.03
C LYS A 77 -4.76 -11.44 2.07
N ASN A 78 -3.46 -11.20 2.03
CA ASN A 78 -2.47 -11.93 2.85
C ASN A 78 -2.13 -11.20 4.16
N PHE A 79 -2.19 -9.86 4.15
CA PHE A 79 -1.71 -9.04 5.26
C PHE A 79 -2.78 -8.14 5.90
N GLY A 80 -4.00 -8.14 5.38
CA GLY A 80 -5.07 -7.25 5.83
C GLY A 80 -4.71 -5.77 5.61
N ALA A 81 -5.11 -4.92 6.55
CA ALA A 81 -4.77 -3.48 6.56
C ALA A 81 -3.30 -3.18 6.93
N ARG A 82 -2.50 -4.20 7.27
CA ARG A 82 -1.12 -4.05 7.78
C ARG A 82 -0.11 -3.90 6.64
N ILE A 83 -0.42 -3.02 5.69
CA ILE A 83 0.46 -2.73 4.56
C ILE A 83 0.75 -1.24 4.49
N HIS A 84 1.98 -0.93 4.12
CA HIS A 84 2.39 0.40 3.72
C HIS A 84 2.37 0.51 2.21
N MET A 85 1.74 1.55 1.71
CA MET A 85 1.76 1.92 0.29
C MET A 85 2.45 3.28 0.16
N PRO A 86 3.76 3.31 -0.10
CA PRO A 86 4.45 4.55 -0.47
C PRO A 86 3.88 5.13 -1.78
N ASP A 87 4.15 6.41 -2.05
CA ASP A 87 3.68 7.08 -3.26
C ASP A 87 4.07 6.30 -4.52
N PRO A 88 3.09 5.90 -5.35
CA PRO A 88 3.34 5.14 -6.56
C PRO A 88 4.10 5.97 -7.58
N ILE A 89 4.72 5.29 -8.55
CA ILE A 89 5.41 5.91 -9.67
C ILE A 89 4.42 6.03 -10.84
N LEU A 90 4.18 7.25 -11.30
CA LEU A 90 3.51 7.52 -12.57
C LEU A 90 4.56 7.58 -13.67
N THR A 91 4.37 6.85 -14.76
CA THR A 91 5.35 6.69 -15.84
C THR A 91 4.66 6.46 -17.18
N ASP A 92 5.34 6.83 -18.26
CA ASP A 92 5.01 6.55 -19.66
C ASP A 92 5.65 5.22 -20.17
N LEU A 93 6.39 4.51 -19.32
CA LEU A 93 6.89 3.16 -19.60
C LEU A 93 5.71 2.22 -19.95
N PRO A 94 5.72 1.56 -21.12
CA PRO A 94 4.66 0.63 -21.50
C PRO A 94 4.70 -0.61 -20.59
N LEU A 95 3.63 -0.82 -19.85
CA LEU A 95 3.46 -1.91 -18.90
C LEU A 95 2.10 -2.58 -19.10
N VAL A 96 2.02 -3.86 -18.77
CA VAL A 96 0.74 -4.57 -18.67
C VAL A 96 0.08 -4.17 -17.35
N ALA A 97 -1.15 -3.67 -17.41
CA ALA A 97 -1.90 -3.28 -16.21
C ALA A 97 -2.51 -4.51 -15.53
N ASP A 98 -2.38 -4.56 -14.21
CA ASP A 98 -3.13 -5.49 -13.36
C ASP A 98 -4.60 -5.07 -13.26
N GLU A 99 -5.47 -6.03 -12.94
CA GLU A 99 -6.89 -5.80 -12.73
C GLU A 99 -7.21 -5.62 -11.23
N PRO A 100 -8.26 -4.84 -10.89
CA PRO A 100 -8.79 -4.80 -9.53
C PRO A 100 -9.17 -6.19 -9.01
N VAL A 101 -9.15 -6.35 -7.68
CA VAL A 101 -9.49 -7.62 -7.02
C VAL A 101 -10.74 -7.46 -6.17
N ASP A 102 -11.53 -8.53 -6.09
CA ASP A 102 -12.63 -8.69 -5.13
C ASP A 102 -12.27 -9.82 -4.16
N ILE A 103 -12.11 -9.47 -2.89
CA ILE A 103 -11.84 -10.39 -1.78
C ILE A 103 -12.93 -10.28 -0.70
N GLY A 104 -14.09 -9.69 -1.03
CA GLY A 104 -15.26 -9.58 -0.15
C GLY A 104 -15.11 -8.56 0.99
N VAL A 105 -14.19 -7.59 0.88
CA VAL A 105 -13.95 -6.61 1.95
C VAL A 105 -15.14 -5.68 2.14
N GLU A 106 -15.80 -5.27 1.06
CA GLU A 106 -16.96 -4.38 1.13
C GLU A 106 -18.08 -5.02 1.95
N ASP A 107 -18.43 -6.27 1.63
CA ASP A 107 -19.50 -7.00 2.30
C ASP A 107 -19.17 -7.30 3.76
N PHE A 108 -17.91 -7.67 4.04
CA PHE A 108 -17.46 -7.83 5.41
C PHE A 108 -17.55 -6.51 6.20
N CYS A 109 -17.17 -5.39 5.59
CA CYS A 109 -17.20 -4.06 6.20
C CYS A 109 -18.62 -3.55 6.49
N LYS A 110 -19.65 -4.01 5.77
CA LYS A 110 -21.06 -3.68 6.05
C LYS A 110 -21.51 -4.19 7.43
N ILE A 111 -20.97 -5.33 7.88
CA ILE A 111 -21.38 -6.03 9.10
C ILE A 111 -20.44 -5.75 10.27
N CYS A 112 -19.11 -5.80 10.06
CA CYS A 112 -18.12 -5.87 11.14
C CYS A 112 -18.12 -4.66 12.09
N ARG A 113 -18.08 -3.43 11.55
CA ARG A 113 -18.03 -2.12 12.25
C ARG A 113 -17.00 -1.93 13.38
N LYS A 114 -16.18 -2.93 13.70
CA LYS A 114 -15.20 -2.90 14.79
C LYS A 114 -14.29 -1.66 14.80
N CYS A 115 -13.83 -1.20 13.64
CA CYS A 115 -12.97 -0.01 13.54
C CYS A 115 -13.69 1.33 13.75
N ALA A 116 -15.02 1.36 13.69
CA ALA A 116 -15.84 2.56 13.90
C ALA A 116 -16.47 2.60 15.30
N ASP A 117 -16.66 1.44 15.92
CA ASP A 117 -17.22 1.32 17.27
C ASP A 117 -16.16 1.42 18.39
N THR A 118 -14.88 1.59 18.03
CA THR A 118 -13.75 1.79 18.97
C THR A 118 -13.41 3.27 19.07
#